data_AF-A0A540VPK4-F1
#
_entry.id   AF-A0A540VPK4-F1
#
_cell.length_a   1.000
_cell.length_b   1.000
_cell.length_c   1.000
_cell.angle_alpha   90.00
_cell.angle_beta   90.00
_cell.angle_gamma   90.00
#
_symmetry.space_group_name_H-M   'P 1'
#
loop_
_entity.id
_entity.type
_entity.pdbx_description
1 polymer ?
#
loop_
_entity_poly.entity_id
_entity_poly.type
_entity_poly.pdbx_seq_one_letter_code
_entity_poly.pdbx_strand_id
1 'polypeptide(L)'
;MTIDLQPIDDATWLAYQGAISWPDGQRPLFATGVFPVSKIAWNLVISPEGATMVADDERLEEGGYVLDTDGFPTPEDARAWVAKHLPTEPRNRLDFLLAGFE
;
A
#
# COMPACT_ATOMS: atom_id res chain seq x y z
N MET A 1 6.88 10.26 -10.34
CA MET A 1 6.86 8.79 -10.31
C MET A 1 5.47 8.35 -9.90
N THR A 2 4.72 7.74 -10.82
CA THR A 2 3.37 7.19 -10.57
C THR A 2 3.43 6.02 -9.59
N ILE A 3 2.44 5.88 -8.69
CA ILE A 3 2.28 4.64 -7.89
C ILE A 3 1.98 3.48 -8.86
N ASP A 4 2.98 2.63 -9.07
CA ASP A 4 2.90 1.49 -9.98
C ASP A 4 2.61 0.22 -9.17
N LEU A 5 1.34 -0.18 -9.13
CA LEU A 5 0.88 -1.37 -8.41
C LEU A 5 1.18 -2.64 -9.20
N GLN A 6 1.97 -3.52 -8.61
CA GLN A 6 2.36 -4.81 -9.15
C GLN A 6 1.94 -5.94 -8.19
N PRO A 7 1.67 -7.16 -8.65
CA PRO A 7 1.51 -8.29 -7.75
C PRO A 7 2.77 -8.47 -6.89
N ILE A 8 2.60 -8.74 -5.59
CA ILE A 8 3.70 -8.97 -4.66
C ILE A 8 4.47 -10.25 -5.06
N ASP A 9 5.79 -10.17 -5.11
CA ASP A 9 6.65 -11.32 -5.35
C ASP A 9 6.82 -12.20 -4.08
N ASP A 10 7.42 -13.38 -4.22
CA ASP A 10 7.60 -14.33 -3.11
C ASP A 10 8.45 -13.76 -1.97
N ALA A 11 9.54 -13.07 -2.31
CA ALA A 11 10.47 -12.54 -1.32
C ALA A 11 9.83 -11.44 -0.48
N THR A 12 9.09 -10.55 -1.14
CA THR A 12 8.38 -9.44 -0.52
C THR A 12 7.19 -9.95 0.28
N TRP A 13 6.47 -10.97 -0.20
CA TRP A 13 5.38 -11.57 0.56
C TRP A 13 5.85 -12.18 1.88
N LEU A 14 7.02 -12.83 1.90
CA LEU A 14 7.61 -13.34 3.14
C LEU A 14 7.96 -12.24 4.15
N ALA A 15 8.18 -11.01 3.70
CA ALA A 15 8.38 -9.84 4.57
C ALA A 15 7.05 -9.23 5.05
N TYR A 16 5.96 -9.44 4.30
CA TYR A 16 4.62 -8.93 4.56
C TYR A 16 3.60 -10.05 4.75
N GLN A 17 3.88 -10.99 5.66
CA GLN A 17 3.09 -12.22 5.87
C GLN A 17 1.65 -11.98 6.36
N GLY A 18 1.29 -10.73 6.69
CA GLY A 18 -0.09 -10.32 6.99
C GLY A 18 -0.95 -10.11 5.75
N ALA A 19 -0.37 -9.98 4.56
CA ALA A 19 -1.13 -9.78 3.32
C ALA A 19 -1.66 -11.12 2.79
N ILE A 20 -2.96 -11.16 2.48
CA ILE A 20 -3.64 -12.37 1.97
C ILE A 20 -3.98 -12.25 0.49
N SER A 21 -3.99 -13.38 -0.21
CA SER A 21 -4.45 -13.44 -1.61
C SER A 21 -5.96 -13.29 -1.74
N TRP A 22 -6.41 -12.76 -2.88
CA TRP A 22 -7.82 -12.82 -3.27
C TRP A 22 -8.29 -14.27 -3.44
N PRO A 23 -9.61 -14.55 -3.30
CA PRO A 23 -10.16 -15.91 -3.40
C PRO A 23 -9.90 -16.63 -4.73
N ASP A 24 -9.65 -15.87 -5.79
CA ASP A 24 -9.31 -16.39 -7.12
C ASP A 24 -7.81 -16.71 -7.29
N GLY A 25 -7.02 -16.54 -6.23
CA GLY A 25 -5.58 -16.81 -6.20
C GLY A 25 -4.72 -15.63 -6.64
N GLN A 26 -5.30 -14.47 -6.97
CA GLN A 26 -4.51 -13.28 -7.26
C GLN A 26 -3.77 -12.81 -6.00
N ARG A 27 -2.48 -12.51 -6.17
CA ARG A 27 -1.62 -12.08 -5.06
C ARG A 27 -1.91 -10.64 -4.65
N PRO A 28 -1.65 -10.26 -3.37
CA PRO A 28 -1.67 -8.88 -2.93
C PRO A 28 -0.96 -7.94 -3.91
N LEU A 29 -1.44 -6.70 -4.00
CA LEU A 29 -0.77 -5.67 -4.77
C LEU A 29 0.27 -4.95 -3.90
N PHE A 30 1.34 -4.52 -4.56
CA PHE A 30 2.48 -3.89 -3.95
C PHE A 30 2.94 -2.70 -4.79
N ALA A 31 3.32 -1.62 -4.13
CA ALA A 31 4.07 -0.53 -4.75
C ALA A 31 5.15 -0.06 -3.77
N THR A 32 6.22 0.52 -4.29
CA THR A 32 7.30 1.07 -3.48
C THR A 32 7.75 2.42 -4.01
N GLY A 33 8.34 3.23 -3.15
CA GLY A 33 8.99 4.46 -3.55
C GLY A 33 9.74 5.12 -2.41
N VAL A 34 10.16 6.35 -2.65
CA VAL A 34 10.87 7.17 -1.68
C VAL A 34 10.23 8.54 -1.65
N PHE A 35 9.89 9.03 -0.46
CA PHE A 35 9.39 10.39 -0.32
C PHE A 35 10.49 11.39 -0.68
N PRO A 36 10.29 12.27 -1.68
CA PRO A 36 11.36 13.14 -2.19
C PRO A 36 11.88 14.13 -1.16
N VAL A 37 11.06 14.52 -0.18
CA VAL A 37 11.43 15.52 0.85
C VAL A 37 12.19 14.88 2.00
N SER A 38 11.64 13.82 2.61
CA SER A 38 12.23 13.19 3.80
C SER A 38 13.26 12.11 3.47
N LYS A 39 13.33 11.65 2.20
CA LYS A 39 14.16 10.52 1.76
C LYS A 39 13.82 9.19 2.42
N ILE A 40 12.66 9.09 3.05
CA ILE A 40 12.15 7.87 3.68
C ILE A 40 11.58 6.96 2.59
N ALA A 41 12.00 5.70 2.59
CA ALA A 41 11.43 4.67 1.73
C ALA A 41 10.04 4.29 2.23
N TRP A 42 9.15 3.95 1.32
CA TRP A 42 7.80 3.49 1.63
C TRP A 42 7.41 2.32 0.73
N ASN A 43 6.56 1.46 1.27
CA ASN A 43 5.95 0.33 0.61
C ASN A 43 4.44 0.41 0.85
N LEU A 44 3.65 0.28 -0.20
CA LEU A 44 2.20 0.17 -0.14
C LEU A 44 1.85 -1.30 -0.41
N VAL A 45 1.13 -1.90 0.53
CA VAL A 45 0.64 -3.29 0.43
C VAL A 45 -0.87 -3.25 0.46
N ILE A 46 -1.51 -3.90 -0.52
CA ILE A 46 -2.97 -3.92 -0.66
C ILE A 46 -3.43 -5.35 -0.86
N SER A 47 -4.44 -5.75 -0.08
CA SER A 47 -5.01 -7.10 -0.07
C SER A 47 -6.54 -7.01 0.00
N PRO A 48 -7.28 -8.13 -0.07
CA PRO A 48 -8.73 -8.13 0.11
C PRO A 48 -9.20 -7.45 1.40
N GLU A 49 -8.38 -7.43 2.45
CA GLU A 49 -8.73 -6.89 3.77
C GLU A 49 -8.45 -5.39 3.92
N GLY A 50 -7.79 -4.77 2.93
CA GLY A 50 -7.51 -3.34 2.96
C GLY A 50 -6.13 -2.96 2.46
N ALA A 51 -5.73 -1.73 2.79
CA ALA A 51 -4.48 -1.11 2.33
C ALA A 51 -3.63 -0.64 3.52
N THR A 52 -2.34 -0.92 3.47
CA THR A 52 -1.36 -0.48 4.48
C THR A 52 -0.14 0.11 3.80
N MET A 53 0.31 1.28 4.26
CA MET A 53 1.57 1.88 3.87
C MET A 53 2.59 1.73 4.99
N VAL A 54 3.72 1.11 4.67
CA VAL A 54 4.84 0.93 5.59
C VAL A 54 5.96 1.85 5.16
N ALA A 55 6.38 2.75 6.04
CA ALA A 55 7.51 3.64 5.82
C ALA A 55 8.68 3.22 6.70
N ASP A 56 9.90 3.48 6.24
CA ASP A 56 11.13 3.34 7.05
C ASP A 56 11.24 4.50 8.05
N ASP A 57 10.30 4.52 9.00
CA ASP A 57 10.17 5.53 10.05
C ASP A 57 9.77 4.90 11.39
N GLU A 58 9.40 5.73 12.36
CA GLU A 58 9.05 5.29 13.71
C GLU A 58 7.92 4.25 13.78
N ARG A 59 7.07 4.12 12.74
CA ARG A 59 5.96 3.15 12.70
C ARG A 59 6.33 1.83 12.03
N LEU A 60 7.57 1.66 11.55
CA LEU A 60 8.01 0.41 10.90
C LEU A 60 7.81 -0.81 11.82
N GLU A 61 8.14 -0.67 13.10
CA GLU A 61 8.00 -1.74 14.10
C GLU A 61 6.53 -2.01 14.50
N GLU A 62 5.63 -1.08 14.20
CA GLU A 62 4.20 -1.17 14.52
C GLU A 62 3.35 -1.71 13.36
N GLY A 63 3.99 -2.11 12.25
CA GLY A 63 3.30 -2.60 11.06
C GLY A 63 2.86 -1.52 10.07
N GLY A 64 3.27 -0.27 10.29
CA GLY A 64 3.00 0.86 9.39
C GLY A 64 1.66 1.56 9.64
N TYR A 65 1.11 2.12 8.57
CA TYR A 65 -0.07 2.97 8.57
C TYR A 65 -1.20 2.30 7.79
N VAL A 66 -2.26 1.92 8.48
CA VAL A 66 -3.48 1.41 7.85
C VAL A 66 -4.20 2.57 7.16
N LEU A 67 -4.53 2.39 5.89
CA LEU A 67 -5.19 3.40 5.05
C LEU A 67 -6.64 3.03 4.76
N ASP A 68 -6.96 1.75 4.70
CA ASP A 68 -8.32 1.25 4.46
C ASP A 68 -8.50 -0.05 5.23
N THR A 69 -9.64 -0.21 5.90
CA THR A 69 -10.05 -1.42 6.64
C THR A 69 -11.31 -2.06 6.10
N ASP A 70 -11.97 -1.42 5.12
CA ASP A 70 -13.22 -1.90 4.53
C ASP A 70 -12.93 -3.00 3.50
N GLY A 71 -11.73 -2.99 2.93
CA GLY A 71 -11.23 -4.04 2.06
C GLY A 71 -11.60 -3.85 0.59
N PHE A 72 -11.09 -4.75 -0.24
CA PHE A 72 -11.22 -4.67 -1.69
C PHE A 72 -11.74 -6.00 -2.25
N PRO A 73 -12.99 -6.05 -2.75
CA PRO A 73 -13.56 -7.28 -3.30
C PRO A 73 -12.72 -7.88 -4.44
N THR A 74 -12.12 -7.01 -5.27
CA THR A 74 -11.26 -7.39 -6.39
C THR A 74 -9.96 -6.57 -6.41
N PRO A 75 -8.89 -7.05 -7.08
CA PRO A 75 -7.69 -6.25 -7.35
C PRO A 75 -7.98 -4.98 -8.16
N GLU A 76 -8.97 -5.01 -9.05
CA GLU A 76 -9.41 -3.85 -9.82
C GLU A 76 -10.00 -2.76 -8.91
N ASP A 77 -10.78 -3.13 -7.90
CA ASP A 77 -11.31 -2.20 -6.91
C ASP A 77 -10.17 -1.53 -6.12
N ALA A 78 -9.16 -2.32 -5.71
CA ALA A 78 -7.95 -1.80 -5.07
C ALA A 78 -7.20 -0.79 -5.96
N ARG A 79 -7.04 -1.09 -7.25
CA ARG A 79 -6.41 -0.18 -8.21
C ARG A 79 -7.21 1.10 -8.41
N ALA A 80 -8.54 0.98 -8.48
CA ALA A 80 -9.44 2.12 -8.60
C ALA A 80 -9.38 3.01 -7.35
N TRP A 81 -9.33 2.41 -6.16
CA TRP A 81 -9.15 3.14 -4.90
C TRP A 81 -7.84 3.92 -4.88
N VAL A 82 -6.71 3.30 -5.25
CA VAL A 82 -5.41 3.98 -5.33
C VAL A 82 -5.45 5.13 -6.33
N ALA A 83 -6.02 4.92 -7.52
CA ALA A 83 -6.11 5.96 -8.55
C ALA A 83 -7.00 7.14 -8.13
N LYS A 84 -7.99 6.90 -7.27
CA LYS A 84 -8.93 7.91 -6.77
C LYS A 84 -8.37 8.69 -5.59
N HIS A 85 -7.77 8.01 -4.62
CA HIS A 85 -7.46 8.58 -3.31
C HIS A 85 -5.98 8.93 -3.12
N LEU A 86 -5.06 8.24 -3.80
CA LEU A 86 -3.64 8.55 -3.68
C LEU A 86 -3.17 9.45 -4.82
N PRO A 87 -2.31 10.45 -4.54
CA PRO A 87 -1.73 11.24 -5.60
C PRO A 87 -0.79 10.39 -6.44
N THR A 88 -0.71 10.72 -7.73
CA THR A 88 0.23 10.09 -8.66
C THR A 88 1.67 10.14 -8.13
N GLU A 89 2.07 11.26 -7.49
CA GLU A 89 3.40 11.44 -6.95
C GLU A 89 3.34 11.84 -5.46
N PRO A 90 3.30 10.88 -4.53
CA PRO A 90 3.27 11.19 -3.10
C PRO A 90 4.61 11.83 -2.68
N ARG A 91 4.52 13.01 -2.07
CA ARG A 91 5.66 13.82 -1.64
C ARG A 91 6.08 13.51 -0.21
N ASN A 92 5.13 13.10 0.63
CA ASN A 92 5.33 12.79 2.03
C ASN A 92 4.22 11.85 2.55
N ARG A 93 4.38 11.32 3.76
CA ARG A 93 3.42 10.38 4.39
C ARG A 93 2.00 10.92 4.55
N LEU A 94 1.84 12.24 4.73
CA LEU A 94 0.51 12.85 4.89
C LEU A 94 -0.36 12.62 3.65
N ASP A 95 0.25 12.52 2.47
CA ASP A 95 -0.45 12.24 1.21
C ASP A 95 -1.15 10.87 1.24
N PHE A 96 -0.59 9.89 1.97
CA PHE A 96 -1.23 8.60 2.20
C PHE A 96 -2.24 8.67 3.34
N LEU A 97 -1.89 9.34 4.44
CA LEU A 97 -2.78 9.42 5.60
C LEU A 97 -4.11 10.09 5.25
N LEU A 98 -4.09 11.17 4.45
CA LEU A 98 -5.30 11.85 4.00
C LEU A 98 -6.20 10.94 3.15
N ALA A 99 -5.63 10.02 2.38
CA ALA A 99 -6.40 9.05 1.59
C ALA A 99 -7.18 8.05 2.46
N GLY A 100 -6.72 7.77 3.69
CA GLY A 100 -7.41 6.87 4.61
C GLY A 100 -8.41 7.53 5.57
N PHE A 101 -8.65 8.84 5.44
CA PHE A 101 -9.60 9.58 6.28
C PHE A 101 -10.89 9.99 5.53
N GLU A 102 -11.01 9.70 4.23
CA GLU A 102 -12.15 10.11 3.39
C GLU A 102 -13.34 9.14 3.41
#